data_AF-O48986-F1
#
_entry.id   AF-O48986-F1
#
_cell.length_a   1.000
_cell.length_b   1.000
_cell.length_c   1.000
_cell.angle_alpha   90.00
_cell.angle_beta   90.00
_cell.angle_gamma   90.00
#
_symmetry.space_group_name_H-M   'P 1'
#
loop_
_entity.id
_entity.type
_entity.pdbx_description
1 polymer ?
#
loop_
_entity_poly.entity_id
_entity_poly.type
_entity_poly.pdbx_seq_one_letter_code
_entity_poly.pdbx_strand_id
1 'polypeptide(L)'
;GGWGKTTLAANVYRNEREKFECHAWVSISQTYSIKDVLKCLSLELDLKKEIQGNIGDMDSATLQNELYKFLMDQKYLIVLDDVWVPETVNDLFSIFVSNLKGSRVLVTTRIDGVAHLAFPDKRITLEPLSEKKSWELFCKTAFPRDKNHERPTKLTVLAQQIVSKCEGFPLAL
;
A
#
# COMPACT_ATOMS: atom_id res chain seq x y z
N GLY A 1 8.70 7.46 8.95
CA GLY A 1 8.66 6.38 7.93
C GLY A 1 9.04 5.06 8.58
N GLY A 2 9.02 3.93 7.86
CA GLY A 2 9.58 2.66 8.38
C GLY A 2 8.69 1.80 9.30
N TRP A 3 7.43 2.19 9.52
CA TRP A 3 6.48 1.46 10.38
C TRP A 3 5.82 0.23 9.73
N GLY A 4 6.16 -0.11 8.48
CA GLY A 4 5.57 -1.26 7.79
C GLY A 4 4.19 -1.04 7.18
N LYS A 5 3.79 0.21 6.86
CA LYS A 5 2.51 0.50 6.17
C LYS A 5 2.36 -0.23 4.85
N THR A 6 3.35 -0.07 3.97
CA THR A 6 3.43 -0.78 2.68
C THR A 6 3.40 -2.30 2.89
N THR A 7 4.13 -2.81 3.89
CA THR A 7 4.13 -4.24 4.23
C THR A 7 2.75 -4.74 4.67
N LEU A 8 2.05 -3.98 5.52
CA LEU A 8 0.70 -4.32 5.96
C LEU A 8 -0.29 -4.28 4.79
N ALA A 9 -0.25 -3.22 4.00
CA ALA A 9 -1.08 -3.10 2.81
C ALA A 9 -0.82 -4.25 1.82
N ALA A 10 0.43 -4.64 1.60
CA ALA A 10 0.82 -5.73 0.71
C ALA A 10 0.28 -7.08 1.20
N ASN A 11 0.34 -7.32 2.51
CA ASN A 11 -0.25 -8.51 3.12
C ASN A 11 -1.77 -8.56 2.94
N VAL A 12 -2.47 -7.45 3.19
CA VAL A 12 -3.93 -7.36 2.98
C VAL A 12 -4.27 -7.57 1.50
N TYR A 13 -3.60 -6.86 0.60
CA TYR A 13 -3.83 -6.95 -0.84
C TYR A 13 -3.65 -8.38 -1.35
N ARG A 14 -2.54 -9.04 -0.99
CA ARG A 14 -2.28 -10.44 -1.39
C ARG A 14 -3.37 -11.42 -0.95
N ASN A 15 -3.92 -11.23 0.25
CA ASN A 15 -4.87 -12.19 0.84
C ASN A 15 -6.33 -11.90 0.43
N GLU A 16 -6.65 -10.65 0.08
CA GLU A 16 -8.02 -10.21 -0.13
C GLU A 16 -8.36 -9.94 -1.61
N ARG A 17 -7.37 -9.66 -2.47
CA ARG A 17 -7.62 -9.20 -3.85
C ARG A 17 -8.46 -10.15 -4.70
N GLU A 18 -8.35 -11.47 -4.49
CA GLU A 18 -9.10 -12.48 -5.26
C GLU A 18 -10.62 -12.46 -4.95
N LYS A 19 -11.04 -11.70 -3.92
CA LYS A 19 -12.46 -11.46 -3.59
C LYS A 19 -13.06 -10.30 -4.39
N PHE A 20 -12.26 -9.64 -5.22
CA PHE A 20 -12.62 -8.50 -6.07
C PHE A 20 -12.51 -8.92 -7.54
N GLU A 21 -13.34 -8.33 -8.39
CA GLU A 21 -13.37 -8.61 -9.83
C GLU A 21 -12.15 -8.03 -10.55
N CYS A 22 -11.66 -6.89 -10.06
CA CYS A 22 -10.41 -6.28 -10.50
C CYS A 22 -9.66 -5.64 -9.33
N HIS A 23 -8.34 -5.52 -9.48
CA HIS A 23 -7.50 -4.98 -8.43
C HIS A 23 -6.24 -4.33 -9.00
N ALA A 24 -5.74 -3.28 -8.35
CA ALA A 24 -4.52 -2.60 -8.76
C ALA A 24 -3.69 -2.15 -7.56
N TRP A 25 -2.37 -2.10 -7.75
CA TRP A 25 -1.45 -1.48 -6.81
C TRP A 25 -0.60 -0.43 -7.53
N VAL A 26 -0.66 0.82 -7.06
CA VAL A 26 0.15 1.90 -7.61
C VAL A 26 0.93 2.60 -6.50
N SER A 27 2.26 2.65 -6.66
CA SER A 27 3.12 3.45 -5.80
C SER A 27 3.17 4.88 -6.32
N ILE A 28 2.95 5.86 -5.44
CA ILE A 28 2.97 7.28 -5.77
C ILE A 28 4.31 7.89 -5.36
N SER A 29 5.04 8.43 -6.33
CA SER A 29 6.26 9.19 -6.07
C SER A 29 5.96 10.58 -5.51
N GLN A 30 6.94 11.18 -4.81
CA GLN A 30 6.84 12.58 -4.36
C GLN A 30 6.54 13.55 -5.51
N THR A 31 7.27 13.38 -6.62
CA THR A 31 6.98 14.04 -7.89
C THR A 31 6.08 13.12 -8.68
N TYR A 32 4.76 13.26 -8.52
CA TYR A 32 3.79 12.46 -9.28
C TYR A 32 3.28 13.24 -10.50
N SER A 33 2.93 12.48 -11.53
CA SER A 33 2.16 12.95 -12.67
C SER A 33 0.84 12.19 -12.65
N ILE A 34 -0.28 12.91 -12.59
CA ILE A 34 -1.60 12.28 -12.60
C ILE A 34 -1.79 11.38 -13.83
N LYS A 35 -1.23 11.79 -14.97
CA LYS A 35 -1.25 11.01 -16.21
C LYS A 35 -0.56 9.66 -16.03
N ASP A 36 0.59 9.64 -15.35
CA ASP A 36 1.36 8.41 -15.15
C ASP A 36 0.65 7.48 -14.16
N VAL A 37 0.04 8.04 -13.10
CA VAL A 37 -0.78 7.27 -12.15
C VAL A 37 -1.98 6.63 -12.86
N LEU A 38 -2.70 7.38 -13.68
CA LEU A 38 -3.85 6.88 -14.46
C LEU A 38 -3.42 5.79 -15.45
N LYS A 39 -2.26 5.97 -16.11
CA LYS A 39 -1.69 4.93 -16.99
C LYS A 39 -1.35 3.67 -16.21
N CYS A 40 -0.69 3.78 -15.06
CA CYS A 40 -0.38 2.63 -14.22
C CYS A 40 -1.65 1.90 -13.77
N LEU A 41 -2.67 2.64 -13.29
CA LEU A 41 -3.96 2.05 -12.95
C LEU A 41 -4.59 1.31 -14.14
N SER A 42 -4.56 1.93 -15.32
CA SER A 42 -5.14 1.33 -16.53
C SER A 42 -4.41 0.04 -16.95
N LEU A 43 -3.09 -0.03 -16.73
CA LEU A 43 -2.29 -1.23 -17.00
C LEU A 43 -2.53 -2.33 -15.95
N GLU A 44 -2.53 -1.98 -14.67
CA GLU A 44 -2.77 -2.91 -13.55
C GLU A 44 -4.16 -3.53 -13.60
N LEU A 45 -5.17 -2.76 -14.01
CA LEU A 45 -6.55 -3.21 -14.17
C LEU A 45 -6.83 -3.86 -15.54
N ASP A 46 -5.81 -4.00 -16.39
CA ASP A 46 -5.89 -4.64 -17.70
C ASP A 46 -6.94 -4.03 -18.66
N LEU A 47 -7.12 -2.70 -18.59
CA LEU A 47 -8.11 -1.97 -19.41
C LEU A 47 -7.88 -2.13 -20.92
N LYS A 48 -6.67 -2.53 -21.36
CA LYS A 48 -6.37 -2.75 -22.78
C LYS A 48 -7.26 -3.81 -23.43
N LYS A 49 -7.86 -4.71 -22.64
CA LYS A 49 -8.81 -5.70 -23.14
C LYS A 49 -10.19 -5.12 -23.43
N GLU A 50 -10.52 -4.00 -22.78
CA GLU A 50 -11.85 -3.38 -22.82
C GLU A 50 -11.92 -2.17 -23.75
N ILE A 51 -10.80 -1.47 -23.97
CA ILE A 51 -10.77 -0.23 -24.76
C ILE A 51 -10.09 -0.41 -26.13
N GLN A 52 -10.67 0.21 -27.17
CA GLN A 52 -10.04 0.32 -28.49
C GLN A 52 -9.06 1.50 -28.49
N GLY A 53 -7.75 1.21 -28.37
CA GLY A 53 -6.70 2.22 -28.48
C GLY A 53 -5.47 1.94 -27.62
N ASN A 54 -4.41 2.73 -27.80
CA ASN A 54 -3.20 2.62 -26.99
C ASN A 54 -3.27 3.56 -25.77
N ILE A 55 -3.31 2.97 -24.56
CA ILE A 55 -3.23 3.68 -23.27
C ILE A 55 -2.07 4.69 -23.23
N GLY A 56 -0.95 4.39 -23.91
CA GLY A 56 0.21 5.26 -23.97
C GLY A 56 -0.06 6.64 -24.58
N ASP A 57 -0.99 6.70 -25.54
CA ASP A 57 -1.24 7.88 -26.36
C ASP A 57 -2.40 8.73 -25.80
N MET A 58 -3.23 8.16 -24.93
CA MET A 58 -4.36 8.84 -24.31
C MET A 58 -3.90 9.99 -23.41
N ASP A 59 -4.69 11.07 -23.38
CA ASP A 59 -4.54 12.15 -22.40
C ASP A 59 -5.17 11.77 -21.06
N SER A 60 -4.93 12.59 -20.03
CA SER A 60 -5.41 12.31 -18.67
C SER A 60 -6.94 12.26 -18.59
N ALA A 61 -7.64 13.12 -19.34
CA ALA A 61 -9.10 13.19 -19.31
C ALA A 61 -9.73 11.92 -19.92
N THR A 62 -9.17 11.44 -21.03
CA THR A 62 -9.58 10.19 -21.68
C THR A 62 -9.33 9.01 -20.76
N LEU A 63 -8.15 8.93 -20.14
CA LEU A 63 -7.83 7.87 -19.18
C LEU A 63 -8.77 7.86 -17.97
N GLN A 64 -9.09 9.04 -17.42
CA GLN A 64 -10.05 9.17 -16.32
C GLN A 64 -11.44 8.66 -16.73
N ASN A 65 -11.92 9.06 -17.90
CA ASN A 65 -13.23 8.65 -18.39
C ASN A 65 -13.32 7.13 -18.64
N GLU A 66 -12.30 6.53 -19.24
CA GLU A 66 -12.26 5.09 -19.47
C GLU A 66 -12.16 4.30 -18.16
N LEU A 67 -11.33 4.74 -17.21
CA LEU A 67 -11.28 4.16 -15.86
C LEU A 67 -12.62 4.29 -15.12
N TYR A 68 -13.25 5.45 -15.19
CA TYR A 68 -14.56 5.67 -14.56
C TYR A 68 -15.61 4.69 -15.12
N LYS A 69 -15.73 4.58 -16.45
CA LYS A 69 -16.66 3.65 -17.10
C LYS A 69 -16.38 2.20 -16.72
N PHE A 70 -15.11 1.79 -16.75
CA PHE A 70 -14.71 0.45 -16.38
C PHE A 70 -15.07 0.14 -14.92
N LEU A 71 -14.71 1.02 -13.99
CA LEU A 71 -14.94 0.81 -12.55
C LEU A 71 -16.42 0.91 -12.14
N MET A 72 -17.27 1.54 -12.97
CA MET A 72 -18.69 1.73 -12.68
C MET A 72 -19.41 0.41 -12.40
N ASP A 73 -19.06 -0.66 -13.11
CA ASP A 73 -19.68 -1.98 -12.96
C ASP A 73 -18.75 -3.03 -12.33
N GLN A 74 -17.65 -2.63 -11.69
CA GLN A 74 -16.68 -3.57 -11.12
C GLN A 74 -16.61 -3.48 -9.60
N LYS A 75 -16.53 -4.63 -8.93
CA LYS A 75 -16.10 -4.70 -7.53
C LYS A 75 -14.58 -4.64 -7.48
N TYR A 76 -14.01 -3.48 -7.14
CA TYR A 76 -12.56 -3.24 -7.24
C TYR A 76 -11.83 -3.09 -5.90
N LEU A 77 -10.57 -3.49 -5.86
CA LEU A 77 -9.61 -3.19 -4.77
C LEU A 77 -8.41 -2.42 -5.33
N ILE A 78 -8.28 -1.14 -4.99
CA ILE A 78 -7.17 -0.30 -5.47
C ILE A 78 -6.32 0.14 -4.28
N VAL A 79 -4.99 -0.04 -4.40
CA VAL A 79 -4.01 0.45 -3.42
C VAL A 79 -3.25 1.63 -4.00
N LEU A 80 -3.29 2.76 -3.30
CA LEU A 80 -2.45 3.93 -3.54
C LEU A 80 -1.37 3.99 -2.45
N ASP A 81 -0.16 3.57 -2.77
CA ASP A 81 0.93 3.41 -1.80
C ASP A 81 1.83 4.66 -1.74
N ASP A 82 2.20 5.07 -0.52
CA ASP A 82 3.07 6.19 -0.15
C ASP A 82 2.61 7.55 -0.71
N VAL A 83 1.33 7.91 -0.53
CA VAL A 83 0.78 9.22 -0.97
C VAL A 83 1.30 10.37 -0.11
N TRP A 84 1.76 11.45 -0.75
CA TRP A 84 2.42 12.60 -0.10
C TRP A 84 1.53 13.83 0.06
N VAL A 85 0.57 14.06 -0.82
CA VAL A 85 -0.26 15.27 -0.78
C VAL A 85 -1.75 14.91 -1.00
N PRO A 86 -2.70 15.58 -0.32
CA PRO A 86 -4.12 15.27 -0.45
C PRO A 86 -4.63 15.39 -1.90
N GLU A 87 -4.05 16.31 -2.67
CA GLU A 87 -4.39 16.59 -4.07
C GLU A 87 -4.28 15.33 -4.94
N THR A 88 -3.32 14.44 -4.68
CA THR A 88 -3.18 13.19 -5.45
C THR A 88 -4.44 12.33 -5.37
N VAL A 89 -5.04 12.21 -4.19
CA VAL A 89 -6.27 11.42 -4.01
C VAL A 89 -7.45 12.19 -4.59
N ASN A 90 -7.48 13.52 -4.42
CA ASN A 90 -8.52 14.38 -4.97
C ASN A 90 -8.60 14.31 -6.50
N ASP A 91 -7.46 14.31 -7.18
CA ASP A 91 -7.36 14.18 -8.63
C ASP A 91 -7.89 12.82 -9.13
N LEU A 92 -7.83 11.79 -8.28
CA LEU A 92 -8.32 10.43 -8.55
C LEU A 92 -9.74 10.18 -8.04
N PHE A 93 -10.32 11.02 -7.17
CA PHE A 93 -11.66 10.78 -6.65
C PHE A 93 -12.72 10.69 -7.75
N SER A 94 -12.52 11.41 -8.86
CA SER A 94 -13.41 11.40 -10.02
C SER A 94 -13.54 10.03 -10.69
N ILE A 95 -12.54 9.14 -10.58
CA ILE A 95 -12.59 7.80 -11.18
C ILE A 95 -13.15 6.74 -10.24
N PHE A 96 -13.21 7.00 -8.92
CA PHE A 96 -13.69 6.04 -7.93
C PHE A 96 -15.21 6.11 -7.80
N VAL A 97 -15.90 5.05 -8.21
CA VAL A 97 -17.35 4.99 -8.27
C VAL A 97 -17.94 4.30 -7.03
N SER A 98 -18.89 4.94 -6.35
CA SER A 98 -19.74 4.28 -5.36
C SER A 98 -20.82 3.45 -6.06
N ASN A 99 -20.47 2.26 -6.53
CA ASN A 99 -21.38 1.35 -7.24
C ASN A 99 -22.10 0.35 -6.33
N LEU A 100 -21.98 0.49 -5.00
CA LEU A 100 -22.54 -0.38 -3.98
C LEU A 100 -22.11 -1.87 -4.07
N LYS A 101 -21.15 -2.22 -4.92
CA LYS A 101 -20.63 -3.59 -5.06
C LYS A 101 -19.61 -3.99 -3.98
N GLY A 102 -19.32 -3.07 -3.05
CA GLY A 102 -18.35 -3.30 -1.97
C GLY A 102 -16.91 -3.01 -2.36
N SER A 103 -16.67 -2.17 -3.37
CA SER A 103 -15.34 -1.71 -3.78
C SER A 103 -14.60 -0.99 -2.64
N ARG A 104 -13.26 -1.04 -2.68
CA ARG A 104 -12.37 -0.49 -1.65
C ARG A 104 -11.17 0.20 -2.27
N VAL A 105 -10.81 1.36 -1.70
CA VAL A 105 -9.54 2.03 -1.96
C VAL A 105 -8.74 2.07 -0.67
N LEU A 106 -7.52 1.56 -0.70
CA LEU A 106 -6.59 1.59 0.42
C LEU A 106 -5.48 2.60 0.10
N VAL A 107 -5.26 3.55 1.02
CA VAL A 107 -4.19 4.54 0.88
C VAL A 107 -3.17 4.31 1.99
N THR A 108 -1.89 4.23 1.65
CA THR A 108 -0.82 4.35 2.64
C THR A 108 -0.18 5.72 2.55
N THR A 109 0.08 6.34 3.70
CA THR A 109 0.65 7.70 3.74
C THR A 109 1.44 7.93 5.03
N ARG A 110 2.35 8.90 4.99
CA ARG A 110 3.08 9.43 6.15
C ARG A 110 2.49 10.75 6.63
N ILE A 111 1.53 11.29 5.91
CA ILE A 111 1.04 12.65 6.05
C ILE A 111 -0.38 12.59 6.61
N ASP A 112 -0.57 13.13 7.81
CA ASP A 112 -1.87 13.12 8.47
C ASP A 112 -2.94 13.78 7.60
N GLY A 113 -2.62 14.88 6.91
CA GLY A 113 -3.55 15.54 5.99
C GLY A 113 -4.12 14.62 4.91
N VAL A 114 -3.32 13.67 4.39
CA VAL A 114 -3.79 12.66 3.43
C VAL A 114 -4.69 11.64 4.13
N ALA A 115 -4.31 11.16 5.32
CA ALA A 115 -5.13 10.23 6.10
C ALA A 115 -6.49 10.82 6.49
N HIS A 116 -6.58 12.15 6.63
CA HIS A 116 -7.81 12.86 6.97
C HIS A 116 -8.86 12.88 5.85
N LEU A 117 -8.49 12.52 4.62
CA LEU A 117 -9.44 12.30 3.52
C LEU A 117 -10.36 11.09 3.76
N ALA A 118 -9.91 10.12 4.57
CA ALA A 118 -10.74 8.99 4.97
C ALA A 118 -11.60 9.32 6.19
N PHE A 119 -12.75 8.64 6.32
CA PHE A 119 -13.56 8.70 7.54
C PHE A 119 -12.76 8.24 8.77
N PRO A 120 -12.98 8.84 9.96
CA PRO A 120 -12.21 8.52 11.16
C PRO A 120 -12.17 7.03 11.52
N ASP A 121 -13.27 6.29 11.32
CA ASP A 121 -13.38 4.85 11.60
C ASP A 121 -12.67 3.97 10.55
N LYS A 122 -12.13 4.56 9.49
CA LYS A 122 -11.38 3.89 8.42
C LYS A 122 -9.88 4.20 8.45
N ARG A 123 -9.42 4.99 9.44
CA ARG A 123 -8.00 5.33 9.60
C ARG A 123 -7.33 4.30 10.49
N ILE A 124 -6.14 3.85 10.07
CA ILE A 124 -5.30 2.94 10.84
C ILE A 124 -3.95 3.61 11.05
N THR A 125 -3.64 3.95 12.29
CA THR A 125 -2.32 4.43 12.69
C THR A 125 -1.48 3.23 13.09
N LEU A 126 -0.32 3.06 12.46
CA LEU A 126 0.62 2.01 12.87
C LEU A 126 1.46 2.50 14.03
N GLU A 127 1.53 1.65 15.05
CA GLU A 127 2.31 1.86 16.26
C GLU A 127 3.63 1.06 16.21
N PRO A 128 4.61 1.43 17.05
CA PRO A 128 5.83 0.65 17.22
C PRO A 128 5.56 -0.79 17.62
N LEU A 129 6.45 -1.69 17.20
CA LEU A 129 6.46 -3.05 17.71
C LEU A 129 6.82 -3.04 19.20
N SER A 130 6.06 -3.80 19.98
CA SER A 130 6.44 -4.12 21.37
C SER A 130 7.83 -4.76 21.41
N GLU A 131 8.60 -4.57 22.48
CA GLU A 131 9.95 -5.15 22.65
C GLU A 131 10.02 -6.63 22.27
N LYS A 132 9.04 -7.43 22.71
CA LYS A 132 8.95 -8.86 22.38
C LYS A 132 8.87 -9.11 20.86
N LYS A 133 7.97 -8.40 20.17
CA LYS A 133 7.81 -8.51 18.71
C LYS A 133 9.04 -7.96 17.96
N SER A 134 9.67 -6.90 18.46
CA SER A 134 10.91 -6.35 17.91
C SER A 134 12.04 -7.36 17.99
N TRP A 135 12.19 -8.02 19.15
CA TRP A 135 13.15 -9.09 19.36
C TRP A 135 12.88 -10.28 18.43
N GLU A 136 11.63 -10.73 18.33
CA GLU A 136 11.24 -11.81 17.43
C GLU A 136 11.55 -11.50 15.96
N LEU A 137 11.26 -10.26 15.51
CA LEU A 137 11.55 -9.81 14.16
C LEU A 137 13.07 -9.80 13.92
N PHE A 138 13.85 -9.17 14.81
CA PHE A 138 15.30 -9.13 14.71
C PHE A 138 15.90 -10.54 14.62
N CYS A 139 15.46 -11.48 15.47
CA CYS A 139 15.94 -12.85 15.42
C CYS A 139 15.65 -13.53 14.08
N LYS A 140 14.44 -13.34 13.53
CA LYS A 140 14.07 -13.92 12.22
C LYS A 140 14.91 -13.34 11.08
N THR A 141 15.24 -12.05 11.15
CA THR A 141 16.02 -11.35 10.12
C THR A 141 17.51 -11.67 10.22
N ALA A 142 18.10 -11.58 11.41
CA ALA A 142 19.54 -11.73 11.63
C ALA A 142 20.00 -13.19 11.68
N PHE A 143 19.14 -14.14 12.05
CA PHE A 143 19.48 -15.55 12.23
C PHE A 143 18.52 -16.52 11.49
N PRO A 144 18.41 -16.43 10.14
CA PRO A 144 17.35 -17.12 9.39
C PRO A 144 17.53 -18.66 9.24
N ARG A 145 18.67 -19.24 9.66
CA ARG A 145 19.03 -20.65 9.36
C ARG A 145 19.17 -21.58 10.57
N ASP A 146 18.99 -21.10 11.80
CA ASP A 146 19.01 -21.98 12.96
C ASP A 146 17.71 -22.78 13.06
N LYS A 147 17.73 -24.00 12.50
CA LYS A 147 16.60 -24.97 12.57
C LYS A 147 16.20 -25.33 14.00
N ASN A 148 17.10 -25.11 14.98
CA ASN A 148 16.82 -25.28 16.40
C ASN A 148 16.45 -23.99 17.13
N HIS A 149 16.43 -22.82 16.44
CA HIS A 149 16.44 -21.51 17.09
C HIS A 149 17.50 -21.41 18.21
N GLU A 150 18.63 -22.13 18.09
CA GLU A 150 19.72 -22.08 19.06
C GLU A 150 20.51 -20.80 18.86
N ARG A 151 19.87 -19.73 19.34
CA ARG A 151 20.39 -18.37 19.46
C ARG A 151 21.81 -18.45 20.00
N PRO A 152 22.78 -17.75 19.40
CA PRO A 152 24.10 -17.62 19.99
C PRO A 152 23.95 -16.97 21.38
N THR A 153 24.00 -17.77 22.44
CA THR A 153 23.83 -17.32 23.83
C THR A 153 24.83 -16.22 24.17
N LYS A 154 26.03 -16.30 23.59
CA LYS A 154 27.11 -15.30 23.71
C LYS A 154 26.76 -13.91 23.16
N LEU A 155 25.85 -13.81 22.19
CA LEU A 155 25.50 -12.53 21.54
C LEU A 155 24.16 -11.96 22.02
N THR A 156 23.43 -12.68 22.87
CA THR A 156 22.06 -12.31 23.24
C THR A 156 21.98 -10.94 23.91
N VAL A 157 22.90 -10.63 24.83
CA VAL A 157 22.93 -9.34 25.54
C VAL A 157 23.19 -8.18 24.58
N LEU A 158 24.20 -8.33 23.69
CA LEU A 158 24.52 -7.30 22.69
C LEU A 158 23.37 -7.10 21.69
N ALA A 159 22.77 -8.19 21.22
CA ALA A 159 21.64 -8.14 20.31
C ALA A 159 20.42 -7.44 20.96
N GLN A 160 20.14 -7.70 22.24
CA GLN A 160 19.06 -7.02 22.96
C GLN A 160 19.33 -5.51 23.09
N GLN A 161 20.58 -5.11 23.35
CA GLN A 161 20.97 -3.70 23.37
C GLN A 161 20.85 -3.01 22.01
N ILE A 162 21.07 -3.75 20.91
CA ILE A 162 20.83 -3.23 19.56
C ILE A 162 19.32 -3.06 19.34
N VAL A 163 18.52 -4.09 19.61
CA VAL A 163 17.07 -4.07 19.43
C VAL A 163 16.40 -2.97 20.26
N SER A 164 16.86 -2.72 21.49
CA SER A 164 16.33 -1.62 22.31
C SER A 164 16.59 -0.25 21.68
N LYS A 165 17.71 -0.07 20.96
CA LYS A 165 18.02 1.18 20.24
C LYS A 165 17.20 1.36 18.96
N CYS A 166 16.56 0.30 18.46
CA CYS A 166 15.70 0.35 17.28
C CYS A 166 14.27 0.81 17.61
N GLU A 167 13.92 0.99 18.88
CA GLU A 167 12.66 1.60 19.36
C GLU A 167 11.38 1.01 18.73
N GLY A 168 11.41 -0.26 18.36
CA GLY A 168 10.27 -0.95 17.74
C GLY A 168 9.97 -0.56 16.30
N PHE A 169 10.86 0.14 15.60
CA PHE A 169 10.75 0.42 14.18
C PHE A 169 11.13 -0.82 13.35
N PRO A 170 10.18 -1.43 12.60
CA PRO A 170 10.47 -2.61 11.79
C PRO A 170 11.63 -2.45 10.81
N LEU A 171 11.78 -1.26 10.20
CA LEU A 171 12.86 -1.01 9.22
C LEU A 171 14.26 -0.96 9.86
N ALA A 172 14.35 -0.69 11.17
CA ALA A 172 15.62 -0.61 11.89
C ALA A 172 16.07 -1.97 12.47
N LEU A 173 15.22 -3.01 12.37
CA LEU A 173 15.42 -4.35 12.94
C LEU A 173 15.78 -5.38 11.86
#